data_AF-A0A0Q8V1J1-F1
#
_entry.id   AF-A0A0Q8V1J1-F1
#
_cell.length_a   1.000
_cell.length_b   1.000
_cell.length_c   1.000
_cell.angle_alpha   90.00
_cell.angle_beta   90.00
_cell.angle_gamma   90.00
#
_symmetry.space_group_name_H-M   'P 1'
#
loop_
_entity.id
_entity.type
_entity.pdbx_description
1 polymer ?
#
loop_
_entity_poly.entity_id
_entity_poly.type
_entity_poly.pdbx_seq_one_letter_code
_entity_poly.pdbx_strand_id
1 'polypeptide(L)' 'MHGVTVSIAGRSRLSVSAPSAVVPGAAIDATVIGPDIAADTILVVRWFRPDGTEYLWNVSF' A
#
# COMPACT_ATOMS: atom_id res chain seq x y z
N MET A 1 11.64 10.72 6.83
CA MET A 1 10.35 10.71 6.11
C MET A 1 9.32 10.08 7.02
N HIS A 2 8.11 10.65 7.12
CA HIS A 2 6.97 10.00 7.76
C HIS A 2 5.91 9.81 6.70
N GLY A 3 5.39 8.60 6.55
CA GLY A 3 4.40 8.34 5.51
C GLY A 3 4.10 6.86 5.32
N VAL A 4 3.01 6.62 4.62
CA VAL A 4 2.62 5.29 4.17
C VAL A 4 2.68 5.28 2.65
N THR A 5 3.35 4.27 2.11
CA THR A 5 3.42 4.03 0.67
C THR A 5 2.72 2.72 0.37
N VAL A 6 1.92 2.73 -0.70
CA VAL A 6 1.26 1.53 -1.22
C VAL A 6 1.76 1.29 -2.64
N SER A 7 2.15 0.05 -2.94
CA SER A 7 2.68 -0.34 -4.25
C SER A 7 2.16 -1.72 -4.65
N ILE A 8 2.10 -1.97 -5.96
CA ILE A 8 1.81 -3.29 -6.51
C ILE A 8 3.09 -3.90 -7.08
N ALA A 9 3.25 -5.21 -6.89
CA ALA A 9 4.09 -6.06 -7.72
C ALA A 9 3.19 -6.99 -8.54
N GLY A 10 3.24 -6.88 -9.86
CA GLY A 10 2.39 -7.67 -10.77
C GLY A 10 1.93 -6.89 -12.01
N ARG A 11 1.00 -7.47 -12.78
CA ARG A 11 0.42 -6.84 -13.99
C ARG A 11 -0.73 -5.88 -13.72
N SER A 12 -1.18 -5.78 -12.48
CA SER A 12 -2.29 -4.90 -12.09
C SER A 12 -1.85 -3.45 -11.93
N ARG A 13 -2.82 -2.54 -12.02
CA ARG A 13 -2.65 -1.12 -11.72
C ARG A 13 -3.15 -0.79 -10.33
N LEU A 14 -2.39 0.05 -9.64
CA LEU A 14 -2.75 0.60 -8.33
C LEU A 14 -3.25 2.03 -8.50
N SER A 15 -4.44 2.31 -7.99
CA SER A 15 -4.91 3.67 -7.76
C SER A 15 -5.01 3.88 -6.26
N VAL A 16 -4.24 4.84 -5.73
CA VAL A 16 -4.25 5.18 -4.31
C VAL A 16 -4.77 6.59 -4.15
N SER A 17 -5.82 6.75 -3.36
CA SER A 17 -6.28 8.04 -2.86
C SER A 17 -5.88 8.11 -1.39
N ALA A 18 -4.69 8.63 -1.10
CA ALA A 18 -4.14 8.64 0.26
C ALA A 18 -3.46 9.95 0.63
N PRO A 19 -3.61 10.43 1.88
CA PRO A 19 -2.73 11.44 2.43
C PRO A 19 -1.29 10.92 2.55
N SER A 20 -0.30 11.81 2.37
CA SER A 20 1.12 11.48 2.45
C SER A 20 1.57 10.94 3.82
N ALA A 21 0.79 11.20 4.88
CA ALA A 21 0.99 10.69 6.23
C ALA A 21 -0.34 10.25 6.85
N VAL A 22 -0.38 9.03 7.38
CA VAL A 22 -1.55 8.48 8.10
C VAL A 22 -1.39 8.81 9.57
N VAL A 23 -2.25 9.70 10.07
CA VAL A 23 -2.35 9.97 11.51
C VAL A 23 -3.20 8.88 12.19
N PRO A 24 -3.06 8.67 13.51
CA PRO A 24 -3.94 7.75 14.23
C PRO A 24 -5.42 8.05 13.96
N GLY A 25 -6.19 7.02 13.57
CA GLY A 25 -7.61 7.14 13.21
C GLY A 25 -7.88 7.53 11.75
N ALA A 26 -6.86 7.89 10.96
CA ALA A 26 -7.00 8.05 9.52
C ALA A 26 -6.91 6.71 8.78
N ALA A 27 -7.47 6.68 7.57
CA ALA A 27 -7.43 5.52 6.69
C ALA A 27 -6.84 5.89 5.31
N ILE A 28 -6.34 4.87 4.61
CA ILE A 28 -5.94 4.94 3.20
C ILE A 28 -6.84 4.01 2.42
N ASP A 29 -7.48 4.55 1.39
CA ASP A 29 -8.23 3.77 0.42
C ASP A 29 -7.37 3.52 -0.82
N ALA A 30 -7.17 2.25 -1.14
CA ALA A 30 -6.44 1.79 -2.31
C ALA A 30 -7.31 0.86 -3.13
N THR A 31 -7.35 1.09 -4.44
CA THR A 31 -8.08 0.24 -5.39
C THR A 31 -7.10 -0.41 -6.35
N VAL A 32 -7.18 -1.74 -6.44
CA VAL A 32 -6.39 -2.55 -7.37
C VAL A 32 -7.28 -2.93 -8.55
N ILE A 33 -6.83 -2.66 -9.76
CA ILE A 33 -7.60 -2.93 -10.99
C ILE A 33 -6.68 -3.67 -11.98
N GLY A 34 -7.09 -4.84 -12.43
CA GLY A 34 -6.36 -5.63 -13.41
C GLY A 34 -7.08 -6.92 -13.78
N PRO A 35 -6.67 -7.58 -14.88
CA PRO A 35 -7.11 -8.93 -15.18
C PRO A 35 -6.48 -9.91 -14.16
N ASP A 36 -7.28 -10.82 -13.62
CA ASP A 36 -6.83 -11.92 -12.76
C ASP A 36 -5.95 -11.48 -11.56
N ILE A 37 -6.47 -10.53 -10.77
CA ILE A 37 -5.76 -9.93 -9.62
C ILE A 37 -5.29 -10.99 -8.62
N ALA A 38 -6.09 -12.05 -8.40
CA ALA A 38 -5.74 -13.11 -7.46
C ALA A 38 -4.53 -13.94 -7.91
N ALA A 39 -4.30 -14.10 -9.21
CA ALA A 39 -3.23 -14.96 -9.71
C ALA A 39 -1.86 -14.28 -9.77
N ASP A 40 -1.79 -12.96 -9.96
CA ASP A 40 -0.53 -12.28 -10.31
C ASP A 40 -0.41 -10.87 -9.72
N THR A 41 -0.92 -10.65 -8.50
CA THR A 41 -0.80 -9.33 -7.85
C THR A 41 -0.60 -9.43 -6.36
N ILE A 42 0.48 -8.80 -5.87
CA ILE A 42 0.72 -8.58 -4.44
C ILE A 42 0.63 -7.07 -4.19
N LEU A 43 -0.17 -6.70 -3.20
CA LEU A 43 -0.19 -5.34 -2.66
C LEU A 43 0.80 -5.26 -1.50
N VAL A 44 1.73 -4.31 -1.58
CA VAL A 44 2.72 -4.06 -0.53
C VAL A 44 2.41 -2.72 0.12
N VAL A 45 2.24 -2.73 1.44
CA VAL A 45 2.05 -1.53 2.26
C VAL A 45 3.28 -1.32 3.12
N ARG A 46 3.93 -0.17 2.98
CA ARG A 46 5.13 0.23 3.73
C ARG A 46 4.82 1.45 4.59
N TRP A 47 5.09 1.37 5.88
CA TRP A 47 4.97 2.51 6.79
C TRP A 47 6.34 2.89 7.37
N PHE A 48 6.75 4.13 7.10
CA PHE A 48 7.98 4.73 7.61
C PHE A 48 7.70 5.56 8.86
N ARG A 49 8.23 5.13 10.00
CA ARG A 49 8.16 5.88 11.25
C ARG A 49 9.27 6.93 11.38
N PRO A 50 9.08 7.94 12.25
CA PRO A 50 10.11 8.92 12.56
C PRO A 50 11.43 8.37 13.10
N ASP A 51 11.35 7.25 13.82
CA ASP A 51 12.50 6.59 14.45
C ASP A 51 13.33 5.75 13.46
N GLY A 52 12.95 5.73 12.18
CA GLY A 52 13.60 4.92 11.15
C GLY A 52 13.07 3.48 11.07
N THR A 53 12.13 3.09 11.94
CA THR A 53 11.46 1.79 11.86
C THR A 53 10.56 1.74 10.64
N GLU A 54 10.61 0.61 9.94
CA GLU A 54 9.73 0.32 8.83
C GLU A 54 8.83 -0.86 9.18
N TYR A 55 7.53 -0.72 8.91
CA TYR A 55 6.59 -1.84 8.90
C TYR A 55 6.20 -2.16 7.47
N LEU A 56 6.17 -3.45 7.17
CA LEU A 56 5.84 -3.96 5.86
C LEU A 56 4.75 -5.02 5.98
N TRP A 57 3.69 -4.85 5.20
CA TRP A 57 2.62 -5.81 5.07
C TRP A 57 2.44 -6.17 3.60
N ASN A 58 2.37 -7.46 3.33
CA ASN A 58 1.99 -7.99 2.04
C ASN A 58 0.55 -8.49 2.12
N VAL A 59 -0.26 -8.07 1.15
CA VAL A 59 -1.62 -8.56 0.97
C VAL A 59 -1.68 -9.31 -0.35
N SER A 60 -2.00 -10.59 -0.24
CA SER A 60 -2.26 -11.50 -1.36
C SER A 60 -3.77 -11.75 -1.44
N PHE A 61 -4.28 -11.96 -2.65
CA PHE A 61 -5.71 -12.20 -2.91
C PHE A 61 -5.96 -13.66 -3.28
#